data_AF-A0AAD9P6A3-F1
#
_entry.id   AF-A0AAD9P6A3-F1
#
_cell.length_a   1.000
_cell.length_b   1.000
_cell.length_c   1.000
_cell.angle_alpha   90.00
_cell.angle_beta   90.00
_cell.angle_gamma   90.00
#
_symmetry.space_group_name_H-M   'P 1'
#
loop_
_entity.id
_entity.type
_entity.pdbx_description
1 polymer ?
#
loop_
_entity_poly.entity_id
_entity_poly.type
_entity_poly.pdbx_seq_one_letter_code
_entity_poly.pdbx_strand_id
1 'polypeptide(L)'
;MRITWMDKVTNTEILERKVLPSMEDRLIRKNLRWTGHLMRVPPDRLPEQVLYSQLSSGHRKRGASSPVQGYHQKKPEAERHKDRHMDITLTAER
;
A
#
# COMPACT_ATOMS: atom_id res chain seq x y z
N MET A 1 39.24 23.75 9.59
CA MET A 1 37.95 24.41 9.92
C MET A 1 37.32 23.70 11.11
N ARG A 2 36.99 24.41 12.19
CA ARG A 2 36.25 23.86 13.36
C ARG A 2 34.81 24.36 13.30
N ILE A 3 33.88 23.49 12.89
CA ILE A 3 32.44 23.78 12.99
C ILE A 3 32.04 23.52 14.44
N THR A 4 31.45 24.52 15.09
CA THR A 4 30.90 24.39 16.45
C THR A 4 29.44 24.76 16.41
N TRP A 5 28.61 23.93 17.04
CA TRP A 5 27.19 24.22 17.22
C TRP A 5 27.04 25.15 18.41
N MET A 6 26.70 26.42 18.15
CA MET A 6 26.55 27.45 19.18
C MET A 6 25.20 27.38 19.90
N ASP A 7 24.14 26.98 19.19
CA ASP A 7 22.79 26.86 19.75
C ASP A 7 22.45 25.38 20.00
N LYS A 8 22.36 25.02 21.29
CA LYS A 8 21.94 23.69 21.75
C LYS A 8 20.46 23.69 22.14
N VAL A 9 19.61 24.20 21.25
CA VAL A 9 18.17 24.24 21.47
C VAL A 9 17.58 22.88 21.11
N THR A 10 16.75 22.34 22.01
CA THR A 10 16.10 21.04 21.76
C THR A 10 14.90 21.20 20.83
N ASN A 11 14.56 20.15 20.08
CA ASN A 11 13.37 20.18 19.21
C ASN A 11 12.08 20.48 19.98
N THR A 12 11.97 19.99 21.22
CA THR A 12 10.83 20.26 22.11
C THR A 12 10.72 21.74 22.45
N GLU A 13 11.84 22.38 22.79
CA GLU A 13 11.89 23.82 23.08
C GLU A 13 11.52 24.68 21.87
N ILE A 14 11.95 24.28 20.65
CA ILE A 14 11.54 24.96 19.41
C ILE A 14 10.03 24.85 19.20
N LEU A 15 9.46 23.67 19.43
CA LEU A 15 8.02 23.44 19.28
C LEU A 15 7.21 24.26 20.29
N GLU A 16 7.63 24.29 21.56
CA GLU A 16 6.99 25.09 22.61
C GLU A 16 7.05 26.58 22.30
N ARG A 17 8.23 27.10 21.94
CA ARG A 17 8.41 28.52 21.59
C ARG A 17 7.58 28.94 20.38
N LYS A 18 7.36 28.04 19.43
CA LYS A 18 6.57 28.30 18.22
C LYS A 18 5.10 27.88 18.35
N VAL A 19 4.70 27.34 19.50
CA VAL A 19 3.36 26.76 19.75
C VAL A 19 2.97 25.80 18.61
N LEU A 20 3.95 25.00 18.17
CA LEU A 20 3.76 24.04 17.08
C LEU A 20 3.46 22.66 17.66
N PRO A 21 2.51 21.93 17.06
CA PRO A 21 2.26 20.54 17.43
C PRO A 21 3.48 19.69 17.08
N SER A 22 3.76 18.70 17.91
CA SER A 22 4.84 17.75 17.65
C SER A 22 4.56 16.93 16.37
N MET A 23 5.59 16.25 15.88
CA MET A 23 5.42 15.31 14.78
C MET A 23 4.45 14.19 15.17
N GLU A 24 4.50 13.73 16.42
CA GLU A 24 3.63 12.70 16.97
C GLU A 24 2.17 13.17 16.96
N ASP A 25 1.88 14.38 17.42
CA ASP A 25 0.51 14.96 17.40
C ASP A 25 -0.06 15.03 15.98
N ARG A 26 0.79 15.33 15.01
CA ARG A 26 0.38 15.37 13.59
C ARG A 26 0.09 13.98 13.05
N LEU A 27 0.88 12.98 13.43
CA LEU A 27 0.65 11.57 13.05
C LEU A 27 -0.64 11.04 13.69
N ILE A 28 -0.83 11.28 14.99
CA ILE A 28 -2.04 10.87 15.72
C ILE A 28 -3.28 11.49 15.08
N ARG A 29 -3.27 12.81 14.79
CA ARG A 29 -4.42 13.47 14.13
C ARG A 29 -4.73 12.89 12.75
N LYS A 30 -3.70 12.59 11.95
CA LYS A 30 -3.90 11.95 10.63
C LYS A 30 -4.51 10.57 10.77
N ASN A 31 -3.98 9.75 11.69
CA ASN A 31 -4.48 8.41 11.96
C ASN A 31 -5.93 8.44 12.44
N LEU A 32 -6.28 9.34 13.38
CA LEU A 32 -7.65 9.48 13.87
C LEU A 32 -8.64 9.93 12.79
N ARG A 33 -8.22 10.83 11.89
CA ARG A 33 -9.06 11.22 10.75
C ARG A 33 -9.29 10.04 9.80
N TRP A 34 -8.25 9.24 9.57
CA TRP A 34 -8.33 8.07 8.71
C TRP A 34 -9.19 6.95 9.32
N THR A 35 -9.01 6.64 10.61
CA THR A 35 -9.86 5.67 11.31
C THR A 35 -11.31 6.15 11.40
N GLY A 36 -11.53 7.44 11.68
CA GLY A 36 -12.85 8.05 11.65
C GLY A 36 -13.49 8.03 10.26
N HIS A 37 -12.70 8.11 9.19
CA HIS A 37 -13.19 7.90 7.83
C HIS A 37 -13.61 6.45 7.62
N LEU A 38 -12.78 5.48 8.03
CA LEU A 38 -13.08 4.06 7.90
C LEU A 38 -14.35 3.64 8.63
N MET A 39 -14.59 4.14 9.84
CA MET A 39 -15.84 3.86 10.58
C MET A 39 -17.11 4.37 9.88
N ARG A 40 -16.97 5.32 8.94
CA ARG A 40 -18.10 5.85 8.13
C ARG A 40 -18.20 5.21 6.76
N VAL A 41 -17.21 4.42 6.36
CA VAL A 41 -17.25 3.64 5.13
C VAL A 41 -18.01 2.35 5.44
N PRO A 42 -19.05 1.98 4.67
CA PRO A 42 -19.77 0.74 4.91
C PRO A 42 -18.90 -0.49 4.59
N PRO A 43 -19.18 -1.65 5.24
CA PRO A 43 -18.32 -2.84 5.24
C PRO A 43 -18.23 -3.59 3.93
N ASP A 44 -19.09 -3.25 2.98
CA ASP A 44 -19.08 -3.73 1.60
C ASP A 44 -17.94 -3.11 0.77
N ARG A 45 -17.27 -2.07 1.28
CA ARG A 45 -16.22 -1.37 0.55
C ARG A 45 -14.82 -1.86 0.90
N LEU A 46 -14.00 -1.94 -0.15
CA LEU A 46 -12.59 -2.36 -0.14
C LEU A 46 -11.73 -1.80 1.02
N PRO A 47 -11.87 -0.54 1.48
CA PRO A 47 -11.00 -0.01 2.55
C PRO A 47 -11.11 -0.77 3.88
N GLU A 48 -12.31 -1.24 4.23
CA GLU A 48 -12.53 -1.99 5.46
C GLU A 48 -11.97 -3.42 5.35
N GLN A 49 -12.25 -4.08 4.23
CA GLN A 49 -11.73 -5.42 3.96
C GLN A 49 -10.20 -5.45 3.92
N VAL A 50 -9.57 -4.47 3.26
CA VAL A 50 -8.10 -4.38 3.18
C VAL A 50 -7.49 -4.09 4.55
N LEU A 51 -8.10 -3.22 5.35
CA LEU A 51 -7.61 -2.93 6.70
C LEU A 51 -7.70 -4.16 7.62
N TYR A 52 -8.88 -4.78 7.73
CA TYR A 52 -9.06 -5.90 8.65
C TYR A 52 -8.35 -7.17 8.19
N SER A 53 -8.19 -7.40 6.88
CA SER A 53 -7.36 -8.50 6.37
C SER A 53 -5.87 -8.31 6.68
N GLN A 54 -5.38 -7.06 6.68
CA GLN A 54 -4.01 -6.76 7.10
C GLN A 54 -3.80 -6.84 8.60
N LEU A 55 -4.84 -6.56 9.40
CA LEU A 55 -4.79 -6.70 10.86
C LEU A 55 -4.89 -8.17 11.30
N SER A 56 -5.77 -8.96 10.68
CA SER A 56 -5.92 -10.39 10.98
C SER A 56 -4.69 -11.23 10.64
N SER A 57 -3.92 -10.80 9.63
CA SER A 57 -2.70 -11.48 9.20
C SER A 57 -1.42 -11.04 9.95
N GLY A 58 -1.48 -9.98 10.77
CA GLY A 58 -0.42 -9.54 11.70
C GLY A 58 0.94 -9.16 11.09
N HIS A 59 1.19 -9.47 9.81
CA HIS A 59 2.48 -9.35 9.14
C HIS A 59 2.38 -8.35 8.00
N ARG A 60 2.83 -7.11 8.26
CA ARG A 60 3.08 -6.14 7.19
C ARG A 60 4.48 -6.38 6.64
N LYS A 61 4.62 -6.55 5.32
CA LYS A 61 5.93 -6.46 4.66
C LYS A 61 6.43 -5.02 4.77
N ARG A 62 7.27 -4.74 5.78
CA ARG A 62 7.95 -3.45 5.89
C ARG A 62 8.94 -3.33 4.73
N GLY A 63 8.73 -2.35 3.85
CA GLY A 63 9.74 -1.92 2.88
C GLY A 63 9.81 -2.69 1.55
N ALA A 64 8.73 -3.32 1.08
CA ALA A 64 8.72 -3.84 -0.28
C ALA A 64 8.11 -2.80 -1.24
N SER A 65 8.96 -2.09 -1.97
CA SER A 65 8.61 -1.62 -3.31
C SER A 65 8.39 -2.86 -4.17
N SER A 66 7.21 -3.47 -4.10
CA SER A 66 6.83 -4.49 -5.07
C SER A 66 6.77 -3.79 -6.43
N PRO A 67 7.58 -4.19 -7.43
CA PRO A 67 7.34 -3.76 -8.79
C PRO A 67 5.90 -4.14 -9.10
N VAL A 68 5.16 -3.21 -9.70
CA VAL A 68 3.82 -3.48 -10.21
C VAL A 68 4.00 -4.45 -11.38
N GLN A 69 4.17 -5.74 -11.10
CA GLN A 69 4.10 -6.79 -12.09
C GLN A 69 2.61 -6.90 -12.42
N GLY A 70 2.25 -6.41 -13.61
CA GLY A 70 0.87 -6.31 -14.07
C GLY A 70 0.09 -7.60 -13.89
N TYR A 71 -1.23 -7.45 -13.78
CA TYR A 71 -2.23 -8.51 -13.71
C TYR A 71 -2.14 -9.45 -14.93
N HIS A 72 -1.16 -10.35 -14.94
CA HIS A 72 -1.16 -11.46 -15.85
C HIS A 72 -2.02 -12.54 -15.22
N GLN A 73 -3.33 -12.51 -15.55
CA GLN A 73 -4.21 -13.64 -15.32
C GLN A 73 -3.60 -14.85 -16.03
N LYS A 74 -3.01 -15.78 -15.27
CA LYS A 74 -2.67 -17.09 -15.82
C LYS A 74 -3.99 -17.82 -16.01
N LYS A 75 -4.41 -18.00 -17.27
CA LYS A 75 -5.55 -18.87 -17.60
C LYS A 75 -5.27 -20.28 -17.06
N PRO A 76 -6.27 -20.93 -16.42
CA PRO A 76 -6.10 -22.26 -15.86
C PRO A 76 -5.79 -23.27 -16.97
N GLU A 77 -4.93 -24.24 -16.64
CA GLU A 77 -4.33 -25.21 -17.58
C GLU A 77 -5.36 -26.00 -18.39
N ALA A 78 -6.59 -26.14 -17.88
CA ALA A 78 -7.72 -26.78 -18.54
C ALA A 78 -8.18 -26.07 -19.84
N GLU A 79 -7.86 -24.78 -20.03
CA GLU A 79 -8.25 -24.03 -21.24
C GLU A 79 -7.25 -24.16 -22.39
N ARG A 80 -6.01 -24.64 -22.16
CA ARG A 80 -5.00 -24.76 -23.22
C ARG A 80 -5.29 -25.86 -24.25
N HIS A 81 -6.26 -26.73 -23.99
CA HIS A 81 -6.53 -27.88 -24.86
C HIS A 81 -7.47 -27.58 -26.03
N LYS A 82 -8.13 -26.42 -26.04
CA LYS A 82 -9.07 -26.04 -27.12
C LYS A 82 -8.37 -25.40 -28.33
N ASP A 83 -7.19 -24.84 -28.12
CA ASP A 83 -6.46 -24.11 -29.17
C ASP A 83 -5.68 -25.04 -30.13
N ARG A 84 -5.51 -26.33 -29.78
CA ARG A 84 -4.80 -27.31 -30.64
C ARG A 84 -5.64 -27.91 -31.77
N HIS A 85 -6.95 -27.63 -31.82
CA HIS A 85 -7.84 -28.23 -32.81
C HIS A 85 -8.11 -27.37 -34.05
N MET A 86 -7.57 -26.14 -34.12
CA MET A 86 -7.80 -25.24 -35.26
C MET A 86 -6.67 -25.22 -36.30
N ASP A 87 -5.53 -25.86 -36.04
CA ASP A 87 -4.37 -25.79 -36.94
C ASP A 87 -4.30 -26.92 -37.98
N ILE A 88 -5.20 -27.91 -37.91
CA ILE A 88 -5.10 -29.15 -38.73
C ILE A 88 -6.02 -29.15 -39.96
N THR A 89 -6.82 -28.09 -40.21
CA THR A 89 -7.78 -28.04 -41.33
C THR A 89 -7.45 -27.04 -42.44
N LEU A 90 -6.37 -26.26 -42.33
CA LEU A 90 -6.06 -25.18 -43.31
C LEU A 90 -4.84 -25.43 -44.22
N THR A 91 -4.26 -26.63 -44.23
CA THR A 91 -3.08 -26.96 -45.07
C THR A 91 -3.29 -28.14 -46.02
N ALA A 92 -4.54 -28.44 -46.37
CA ALA A 92 -4.88 -29.46 -47.38
C ALA A 92 -5.84 -28.92 -48.45
N GLU A 93 -5.59 -27.73 -48.99
CA GLU A 93 -6.23 -27.24 -50.21
C GLU A 93 -5.42 -26.07 -50.80
N ARG A 94 -4.30 -26.39 -51.47
CA ARG A 94 -3.76 -25.61 -52.60
C ARG A 94 -2.69 -26.38 -53.36
#